data_AF-A0A399EVX9-F1
#
_entry.id   AF-A0A399EVX9-F1
#
_cell.length_a   1.000
_cell.length_b   1.000
_cell.length_c   1.000
_cell.angle_alpha   90.00
_cell.angle_beta   90.00
_cell.angle_gamma   90.00
#
_symmetry.space_group_name_H-M   'P 1'
#
loop_
_entity.id
_entity.type
_entity.pdbx_description
1 polymer ?
#
loop_
_entity_poly.entity_id
_entity_poly.type
_entity_poly.pdbx_seq_one_letter_code
_entity_poly.pdbx_strand_id
1 'polypeptide(L)'
;MADGRELESLQAALAKEGAPWQAGITSVSELPQSEKQRLLGVPLPEGKTEADIEREIEANRSAMRALAATAVGAPAAMDWRNVGGGNYVTAVKNQGGCGSCVAFGVLAAMESRLRVQRGSPGLAVDFSEAQLFYCHARAEGRNCGNGWWPDKALDALRDKGVTDEAHYPYTAADQNCSGLVAGWENFVLKISTYDTLSNNAGAMKEFIATNGPIVACLYVYNDFFNYTGGVYRHVSGALAGGHCVCIVGYNDAGGYWIAKNSWGTGWGEAGFFRIAYGECGIGSYGGAYGVTRVLESGWLYSKKVIGLWANNADRNAWVYLSGSEGNLGWRRLAYDSDNVTLDMLTQLSTAKAFNRPVNLYQDNGVIREIYIL
;
A
#
# COMPACT_ATOMS: atom_id res chain seq x y z
N MET A 1 -25.07 17.38 -3.86
CA MET A 1 -25.54 17.09 -2.49
C MET A 1 -26.19 15.73 -2.54
N ALA A 2 -25.72 14.78 -1.73
CA ALA A 2 -26.40 13.49 -1.58
C ALA A 2 -27.86 13.75 -1.19
N ASP A 3 -28.82 13.15 -1.88
CA ASP A 3 -30.23 13.30 -1.53
C ASP A 3 -30.41 12.62 -0.16
N GLY A 4 -30.78 13.37 0.88
CA GLY A 4 -31.00 12.84 2.23
C GLY A 4 -31.96 11.63 2.23
N ARG A 5 -32.88 11.57 1.25
CA ARG A 5 -33.80 10.44 1.06
C ARG A 5 -33.12 9.15 0.62
N GLU A 6 -32.02 9.24 -0.15
CA GLU A 6 -31.24 8.05 -0.54
C GLU A 6 -30.53 7.44 0.68
N LEU A 7 -29.97 8.28 1.55
CA LEU A 7 -29.32 7.81 2.78
C LEU A 7 -30.32 7.19 3.76
N GLU A 8 -31.48 7.81 3.95
CA GLU A 8 -32.54 7.26 4.80
C GLU A 8 -33.02 5.89 4.28
N SER A 9 -33.19 5.77 2.96
CA SER A 9 -33.58 4.52 2.31
C SER A 9 -32.52 3.43 2.50
N LEU A 10 -31.23 3.77 2.35
CA LEU A 10 -30.13 2.86 2.61
C LEU A 10 -30.11 2.42 4.08
N GLN A 11 -30.21 3.35 5.03
CA GLN A 11 -30.23 3.02 6.47
C GLN A 11 -31.40 2.09 6.83
N ALA A 12 -32.58 2.30 6.24
CA ALA A 12 -33.73 1.41 6.41
C ALA A 12 -33.46 0.01 5.83
N ALA A 13 -32.82 -0.09 4.67
CA ALA A 13 -32.44 -1.37 4.07
C ALA A 13 -31.42 -2.12 4.96
N LEU A 14 -30.40 -1.42 5.48
CA LEU A 14 -29.41 -2.00 6.39
C LEU A 14 -30.06 -2.53 7.67
N ALA A 15 -30.98 -1.76 8.26
CA ALA A 15 -31.71 -2.18 9.46
C ALA A 15 -32.57 -3.43 9.20
N LYS A 16 -33.25 -3.48 8.05
CA LYS A 16 -34.08 -4.62 7.65
C LYS A 16 -33.26 -5.90 7.45
N GLU A 17 -32.09 -5.80 6.83
CA GLU A 17 -31.20 -6.94 6.57
C GLU A 17 -30.32 -7.31 7.78
N GLY A 18 -30.36 -6.53 8.87
CA GLY A 18 -29.47 -6.73 10.02
C GLY A 18 -27.99 -6.57 9.63
N ALA A 19 -27.69 -5.68 8.70
CA ALA A 19 -26.35 -5.53 8.14
C ALA A 19 -25.35 -5.06 9.21
N PRO A 20 -24.13 -5.65 9.28
CA PRO A 20 -23.18 -5.36 10.36
C PRO A 20 -22.37 -4.07 10.13
N TRP A 21 -22.91 -3.10 9.41
CA TRP A 21 -22.26 -1.84 9.07
C TRP A 21 -23.22 -0.65 9.05
N GLN A 22 -22.65 0.55 9.08
CA GLN A 22 -23.36 1.81 9.22
C GLN A 22 -23.14 2.69 7.98
N ALA A 23 -24.24 3.25 7.48
CA ALA A 23 -24.23 4.25 6.43
C ALA A 23 -24.44 5.66 7.01
N GLY A 24 -23.69 6.62 6.50
CA GLY A 24 -23.80 8.03 6.85
C GLY A 24 -23.30 8.94 5.73
N ILE A 25 -23.26 10.24 6.01
CA ILE A 25 -22.63 11.23 5.13
C ILE A 25 -21.11 11.12 5.31
N THR A 26 -20.42 11.00 4.18
CA THR A 26 -18.96 10.99 4.06
C THR A 26 -18.52 12.03 3.04
N SER A 27 -17.22 12.37 3.06
CA SER A 27 -16.61 13.26 2.05
C SER A 27 -16.78 12.77 0.62
N VAL A 28 -17.02 11.47 0.41
CA VAL A 28 -17.25 10.89 -0.94
C VAL A 28 -18.74 10.86 -1.27
N SER A 29 -19.61 10.57 -0.31
CA SER A 29 -21.05 10.50 -0.55
C SER A 29 -21.62 11.83 -1.06
N GLU A 30 -21.02 12.95 -0.64
CA GLU A 30 -21.44 14.31 -0.98
C GLU A 30 -21.04 14.73 -2.40
N LEU A 31 -20.07 14.01 -3.00
CA LEU A 31 -19.59 14.28 -4.35
C LEU A 31 -20.69 14.05 -5.40
N PRO A 32 -20.67 14.81 -6.51
CA PRO A 32 -21.46 14.48 -7.69
C PRO A 32 -21.16 13.05 -8.19
N GLN A 33 -22.15 12.38 -8.79
CA GLN A 33 -21.98 11.01 -9.30
C GLN A 33 -20.83 10.92 -10.31
N SER A 34 -20.64 11.92 -11.16
CA SER A 34 -19.52 11.97 -12.12
C SER A 34 -18.15 12.00 -11.43
N GLU A 35 -18.03 12.62 -10.26
CA GLU A 35 -16.80 12.66 -9.48
C GLU A 35 -16.59 11.35 -8.70
N LYS A 36 -17.65 10.75 -8.15
CA LYS A 36 -17.60 9.40 -7.55
C LYS A 36 -17.08 8.38 -8.56
N GLN A 37 -17.55 8.45 -9.81
CA GLN A 37 -17.10 7.57 -10.88
C GLN A 37 -15.61 7.74 -11.20
N ARG A 38 -15.07 8.95 -11.09
CA ARG A 38 -13.63 9.17 -11.28
C ARG A 38 -12.78 8.58 -10.16
N LEU A 39 -13.34 8.17 -9.03
CA LEU A 39 -12.59 7.46 -7.99
C LEU A 39 -12.29 6.01 -8.37
N LEU A 40 -13.01 5.45 -9.34
CA LEU A 40 -13.05 4.03 -9.68
C LEU A 40 -12.09 3.75 -10.84
N GLY A 41 -10.85 3.41 -10.48
CA GLY A 41 -9.73 3.32 -11.41
C GLY A 41 -9.32 1.90 -11.81
N VAL A 42 -10.07 0.87 -11.45
CA VAL A 42 -9.82 -0.51 -11.92
C VAL A 42 -10.84 -0.83 -13.01
N PRO A 43 -10.40 -1.15 -14.25
CA PRO A 43 -11.32 -1.50 -15.32
C PRO A 43 -12.18 -2.71 -14.98
N LEU A 44 -13.48 -2.63 -15.27
CA LEU A 44 -14.39 -3.76 -15.14
C LEU A 44 -14.08 -4.84 -16.21
N PRO A 45 -14.38 -6.12 -15.95
CA PRO A 45 -14.17 -7.17 -16.93
C PRO A 45 -15.00 -6.93 -18.19
N GLU A 46 -14.36 -6.99 -19.37
CA GLU A 46 -15.05 -6.80 -20.64
C GLU A 46 -16.10 -7.91 -20.88
N GLY A 47 -17.26 -7.51 -21.39
CA GLY A 47 -18.33 -8.45 -21.79
C GLY A 47 -19.12 -9.08 -20.64
N LYS A 48 -18.88 -8.70 -19.38
CA LYS A 48 -19.66 -9.17 -18.22
C LYS A 48 -20.72 -8.16 -17.82
N THR A 49 -21.94 -8.64 -17.58
CA THR A 49 -23.00 -7.86 -16.95
C THR A 49 -22.79 -7.80 -15.43
N GLU A 50 -23.45 -6.87 -14.75
CA GLU A 50 -23.50 -6.81 -13.28
C GLU A 50 -23.97 -8.15 -12.69
N ALA A 51 -25.00 -8.77 -13.29
CA ALA A 51 -25.50 -10.07 -12.85
C ALA A 51 -24.48 -11.21 -13.05
N ASP A 52 -23.61 -11.15 -14.07
CA ASP A 52 -22.50 -12.11 -14.22
C ASP A 52 -21.49 -11.96 -13.08
N ILE A 53 -21.13 -10.70 -12.78
CA ILE A 53 -20.19 -10.36 -11.71
C ILE A 53 -20.72 -10.84 -10.36
N GLU A 54 -21.98 -10.56 -10.04
CA GLU A 54 -22.61 -10.98 -8.79
C GLU A 54 -22.65 -12.50 -8.64
N ARG A 55 -22.94 -13.24 -9.71
CA ARG A 55 -22.90 -14.71 -9.69
C ARG A 55 -21.50 -15.24 -9.38
N GLU A 56 -20.45 -14.63 -9.92
CA GLU A 56 -19.07 -15.01 -9.64
C GLU A 56 -18.65 -14.69 -8.20
N ILE A 57 -19.08 -13.55 -7.67
CA ILE A 57 -18.83 -13.19 -6.27
C ILE A 57 -19.50 -14.22 -5.36
N GLU A 58 -20.78 -14.53 -5.60
CA GLU A 58 -21.52 -15.49 -4.78
C GLU A 58 -20.91 -16.89 -4.84
N ALA A 59 -20.55 -17.37 -6.04
CA ALA A 59 -19.90 -18.67 -6.21
C ALA A 59 -18.58 -18.77 -5.43
N ASN A 60 -17.82 -17.68 -5.34
CA ASN A 60 -16.53 -17.65 -4.64
C ASN A 60 -16.65 -17.34 -3.14
N ARG A 61 -17.76 -16.78 -2.68
CA ARG A 61 -17.94 -16.28 -1.31
C ARG A 61 -17.69 -17.37 -0.27
N SER A 62 -18.31 -18.53 -0.44
CA SER A 62 -18.17 -19.67 0.49
C SER A 62 -16.74 -20.23 0.49
N ALA A 63 -16.11 -20.33 -0.68
CA ALA A 63 -14.72 -20.79 -0.80
C ALA A 63 -13.74 -19.82 -0.12
N MET A 64 -13.89 -18.51 -0.32
CA MET A 64 -13.05 -17.49 0.32
C MET A 64 -13.20 -17.52 1.85
N ARG A 65 -14.42 -17.67 2.36
CA ARG A 65 -14.67 -17.81 3.81
C ARG A 65 -14.03 -19.07 4.38
N ALA A 66 -14.18 -20.20 3.69
CA ALA A 66 -13.58 -21.47 4.11
C ALA A 66 -12.04 -21.39 4.11
N LEU A 67 -11.44 -20.87 3.03
CA LEU A 67 -9.98 -20.73 2.91
C LEU A 67 -9.39 -19.76 3.94
N ALA A 68 -10.14 -18.71 4.31
CA ALA A 68 -9.72 -17.82 5.39
C ALA A 68 -9.58 -18.58 6.72
N ALA A 69 -10.48 -19.53 7.00
CA ALA A 69 -10.45 -20.34 8.22
C ALA A 69 -9.33 -21.40 8.25
N THR A 70 -8.73 -21.73 7.09
CA THR A 70 -7.71 -22.79 6.97
C THR A 70 -6.26 -22.28 6.94
N ALA A 71 -6.01 -21.00 7.19
CA ALA A 71 -4.65 -20.44 7.18
C ALA A 71 -3.80 -21.04 8.32
N VAL A 72 -3.00 -22.07 8.03
CA VAL A 72 -2.15 -22.76 9.01
C VAL A 72 -0.97 -21.85 9.39
N GLY A 73 -0.86 -21.49 10.67
CA GLY A 73 0.27 -20.73 11.21
C GLY A 73 0.12 -19.20 11.20
N ALA A 74 -0.93 -18.66 10.57
CA ALA A 74 -1.27 -17.25 10.67
C ALA A 74 -2.07 -16.98 11.97
N PRO A 75 -1.88 -15.83 12.65
CA PRO A 75 -2.72 -15.43 13.78
C PRO A 75 -4.21 -15.35 13.39
N ALA A 76 -5.14 -15.52 14.34
CA ALA A 76 -6.58 -15.39 14.06
C ALA A 76 -7.02 -13.93 13.78
N ALA A 77 -6.21 -12.96 14.17
CA ALA A 77 -6.41 -11.56 13.87
C ALA A 77 -5.07 -10.86 13.76
N MET A 78 -4.98 -9.90 12.84
CA MET A 78 -3.79 -9.08 12.65
C MET A 78 -4.17 -7.70 12.15
N ASP A 79 -3.43 -6.70 12.61
CA ASP A 79 -3.56 -5.33 12.13
C ASP A 79 -2.19 -4.66 12.12
N TRP A 80 -1.62 -4.46 10.93
CA TRP A 80 -0.30 -3.83 10.76
C TRP A 80 -0.22 -2.39 11.26
N ARG A 81 -1.36 -1.77 11.61
CA ARG A 81 -1.38 -0.48 12.29
C ARG A 81 -0.98 -0.59 13.77
N ASN A 82 -1.00 -1.79 14.35
CA ASN A 82 -0.68 -2.06 15.74
C ASN A 82 -0.07 -3.46 15.94
N VAL A 83 1.16 -3.67 15.45
CA VAL A 83 1.94 -4.89 15.70
C VAL A 83 3.07 -4.57 16.66
N GLY A 84 3.09 -5.22 17.83
CA GLY A 84 4.11 -4.96 18.86
C GLY A 84 4.12 -3.50 19.36
N GLY A 85 2.97 -2.81 19.30
CA GLY A 85 2.86 -1.36 19.61
C GLY A 85 3.33 -0.43 18.50
N GLY A 86 3.75 -0.96 17.35
CA GLY A 86 4.20 -0.20 16.19
C GLY A 86 3.16 -0.11 15.07
N ASN A 87 3.15 1.03 14.37
CA ASN A 87 2.37 1.23 13.16
C ASN A 87 3.25 1.09 11.90
N TYR A 88 2.98 0.07 11.10
CA TYR A 88 3.68 -0.24 9.85
C TYR A 88 2.97 0.27 8.60
N VAL A 89 1.85 0.99 8.75
CA VAL A 89 1.05 1.53 7.66
C VAL A 89 1.18 3.06 7.61
N THR A 90 1.48 3.62 6.44
CA THR A 90 1.59 5.07 6.23
C THR A 90 0.24 5.76 6.37
N ALA A 91 0.23 7.08 6.53
CA ALA A 91 -0.99 7.87 6.65
C ALA A 91 -1.93 7.67 5.44
N VAL A 92 -3.23 7.84 5.66
CA VAL A 92 -4.22 7.82 4.57
C VAL A 92 -3.99 9.02 3.65
N LYS A 93 -3.98 8.75 2.34
CA LYS A 93 -3.88 9.76 1.28
C LYS A 93 -5.24 9.96 0.59
N ASN A 94 -5.31 10.92 -0.32
CA ASN A 94 -6.50 11.19 -1.12
C ASN A 94 -6.15 11.29 -2.61
N GLN A 95 -6.69 10.39 -3.42
CA GLN A 95 -6.50 10.37 -4.88
C GLN A 95 -7.26 11.49 -5.60
N GLY A 96 -8.23 12.12 -4.93
CA GLY A 96 -9.10 13.13 -5.54
C GLY A 96 -9.91 12.60 -6.73
N GLY A 97 -10.36 13.47 -7.62
CA GLY A 97 -11.20 13.11 -8.77
C GLY A 97 -10.47 12.41 -9.92
N CYS A 98 -9.62 11.43 -9.64
CA CYS A 98 -8.81 10.70 -10.62
C CYS A 98 -8.84 9.19 -10.36
N GLY A 99 -8.94 8.38 -11.43
CA GLY A 99 -8.95 6.91 -11.38
C GLY A 99 -7.57 6.30 -11.11
N SER A 100 -6.80 6.87 -10.19
CA SER A 100 -5.42 6.50 -9.86
C SER A 100 -5.31 5.54 -8.68
N CYS A 101 -6.43 5.02 -8.15
CA CYS A 101 -6.49 4.13 -6.98
C CYS A 101 -5.49 2.96 -7.01
N VAL A 102 -5.18 2.43 -8.19
CA VAL A 102 -4.17 1.38 -8.37
C VAL A 102 -2.80 1.81 -7.87
N ALA A 103 -2.35 3.03 -8.21
CA ALA A 103 -1.06 3.53 -7.75
C ALA A 103 -1.05 3.69 -6.23
N PHE A 104 -2.13 4.20 -5.64
CA PHE A 104 -2.26 4.35 -4.18
C PHE A 104 -2.29 3.00 -3.45
N GLY A 105 -3.07 2.03 -3.93
CA GLY A 105 -3.15 0.69 -3.32
C GLY A 105 -1.81 -0.05 -3.38
N VAL A 106 -1.15 0.02 -4.54
CA VAL A 106 0.16 -0.60 -4.78
C VAL A 106 1.25 0.04 -3.94
N LEU A 107 1.34 1.38 -3.90
CA LEU A 107 2.35 2.05 -3.09
C LEU A 107 2.07 1.94 -1.59
N ALA A 108 0.82 1.95 -1.15
CA ALA A 108 0.50 1.67 0.25
C ALA A 108 1.02 0.27 0.69
N ALA A 109 0.93 -0.74 -0.17
CA ALA A 109 1.50 -2.06 0.09
C ALA A 109 3.03 -2.04 0.07
N MET A 110 3.66 -1.38 -0.90
CA MET A 110 5.12 -1.25 -0.99
C MET A 110 5.73 -0.49 0.20
N GLU A 111 5.16 0.64 0.59
CA GLU A 111 5.56 1.44 1.75
C GLU A 111 5.47 0.64 3.04
N SER A 112 4.34 -0.04 3.23
CA SER A 112 4.12 -0.89 4.40
C SER A 112 5.11 -2.06 4.41
N ARG A 113 5.34 -2.69 3.25
CA ARG A 113 6.34 -3.75 3.10
C ARG A 113 7.73 -3.27 3.48
N LEU A 114 8.12 -2.06 3.08
CA LEU A 114 9.42 -1.49 3.45
C LEU A 114 9.54 -1.28 4.97
N ARG A 115 8.48 -0.80 5.63
CA ARG A 115 8.43 -0.66 7.09
C ARG A 115 8.59 -2.02 7.78
N VAL A 116 7.88 -3.04 7.30
CA VAL A 116 7.96 -4.42 7.83
C VAL A 116 9.34 -5.02 7.59
N GLN A 117 9.88 -4.91 6.37
CA GLN A 117 11.21 -5.39 5.98
C GLN A 117 12.30 -4.81 6.87
N ARG A 118 12.21 -3.53 7.23
CA ARG A 118 13.19 -2.87 8.11
C ARG A 118 12.91 -3.08 9.61
N GLY A 119 11.80 -3.73 9.97
CA GLY A 119 11.36 -3.83 11.36
C GLY A 119 11.17 -2.46 12.03
N SER A 120 10.87 -1.42 11.23
CA SER A 120 10.90 -0.02 11.68
C SER A 120 9.50 0.58 11.56
N PRO A 121 8.64 0.40 12.58
CA PRO A 121 7.34 1.07 12.59
C PRO A 121 7.56 2.59 12.57
N GLY A 122 6.66 3.31 11.89
CA GLY A 122 6.74 4.77 11.78
C GLY A 122 7.89 5.33 10.93
N LEU A 123 8.66 4.49 10.22
CA LEU A 123 9.64 4.97 9.24
C LEU A 123 8.95 5.90 8.23
N ALA A 124 9.50 7.10 8.04
CA ALA A 124 9.03 8.03 7.03
C ALA A 124 9.30 7.45 5.64
N VAL A 125 8.22 7.07 4.95
CA VAL A 125 8.21 6.58 3.57
C VAL A 125 6.99 7.21 2.93
N ASP A 126 7.20 7.84 1.79
CA ASP A 126 6.15 8.48 1.01
C ASP A 126 6.54 8.36 -0.47
N PHE A 127 6.01 7.36 -1.18
CA PHE A 127 6.35 7.13 -2.59
C PHE A 127 5.41 7.90 -3.51
N SER A 128 5.94 8.30 -4.67
CA SER A 128 5.20 9.09 -5.64
C SER A 128 4.16 8.26 -6.40
N GLU A 129 2.89 8.33 -5.98
CA GLU A 129 1.77 7.82 -6.78
C GLU A 129 1.71 8.53 -8.14
N ALA A 130 2.12 9.80 -8.17
CA ALA A 130 2.16 10.58 -9.38
C ALA A 130 3.08 9.94 -10.43
N GLN A 131 4.28 9.49 -10.04
CA GLN A 131 5.21 8.91 -11.00
C GLN A 131 4.67 7.56 -11.47
N LEU A 132 4.17 6.75 -10.53
CA LEU A 132 3.62 5.45 -10.85
C LEU A 132 2.47 5.56 -11.86
N PHE A 133 1.56 6.51 -11.66
CA PHE A 133 0.39 6.64 -12.52
C PHE A 133 0.64 7.54 -13.75
N TYR A 134 1.05 8.79 -13.54
CA TYR A 134 1.15 9.78 -14.61
C TYR A 134 2.33 9.60 -15.55
N CYS A 135 3.33 8.79 -15.18
CA CYS A 135 4.42 8.39 -16.06
C CYS A 135 4.28 6.95 -16.55
N HIS A 136 4.24 5.97 -15.64
CA HIS A 136 4.27 4.57 -16.06
C HIS A 136 2.95 4.10 -16.64
N ALA A 137 1.81 4.33 -15.96
CA ALA A 137 0.50 3.99 -16.51
C ALA A 137 0.21 4.77 -17.80
N ARG A 138 0.57 6.06 -17.82
CA ARG A 138 0.39 6.92 -19.01
C ARG A 138 1.12 6.41 -20.25
N ALA A 139 2.31 5.84 -20.08
CA ALA A 139 3.04 5.20 -21.17
C ALA A 139 2.28 3.99 -21.77
N GLU A 140 1.33 3.41 -21.03
CA GLU A 140 0.41 2.35 -21.47
C GLU A 140 -0.96 2.90 -21.92
N GLY A 141 -1.07 4.21 -22.17
CA GLY A 141 -2.31 4.87 -22.59
C GLY A 141 -3.33 5.07 -21.47
N ARG A 142 -2.90 4.99 -20.20
CA ARG A 142 -3.77 5.16 -19.03
C ARG A 142 -3.83 6.61 -18.56
N ASN A 143 -4.96 6.99 -17.99
CA ASN A 143 -5.25 8.32 -17.48
C ASN A 143 -6.35 8.27 -16.41
N CYS A 144 -6.69 9.43 -15.84
CA CYS A 144 -7.67 9.50 -14.77
C CYS A 144 -9.07 8.98 -15.14
N GLY A 145 -9.41 8.90 -16.43
CA GLY A 145 -10.72 8.46 -16.90
C GLY A 145 -10.83 6.97 -17.25
N ASN A 146 -9.71 6.28 -17.46
CA ASN A 146 -9.72 4.85 -17.83
C ASN A 146 -8.97 3.94 -16.86
N GLY A 147 -8.31 4.49 -15.85
CA GLY A 147 -7.71 3.72 -14.77
C GLY A 147 -6.53 2.84 -15.20
N TRP A 148 -6.19 1.84 -14.38
CA TRP A 148 -5.06 0.93 -14.63
C TRP A 148 -5.27 -0.45 -14.01
N TRP A 149 -4.30 -1.35 -14.12
CA TRP A 149 -4.34 -2.67 -13.49
C TRP A 149 -3.20 -2.86 -12.49
N PRO A 150 -3.47 -3.54 -11.37
CA PRO A 150 -2.49 -3.73 -10.29
C PRO A 150 -1.26 -4.55 -10.72
N ASP A 151 -1.41 -5.57 -11.57
CA ASP A 151 -0.29 -6.36 -12.09
C ASP A 151 0.67 -5.50 -12.91
N LYS A 152 0.13 -4.62 -13.77
CA LYS A 152 0.93 -3.67 -14.56
C LYS A 152 1.65 -2.63 -13.71
N ALA A 153 1.00 -2.14 -12.67
CA ALA A 153 1.63 -1.25 -11.71
C ALA A 153 2.78 -1.94 -10.95
N LEU A 154 2.59 -3.19 -10.55
CA LEU A 154 3.63 -3.99 -9.89
C LEU A 154 4.78 -4.33 -10.85
N ASP A 155 4.51 -4.65 -12.12
CA ASP A 155 5.52 -4.81 -13.16
C ASP A 155 6.34 -3.52 -13.33
N ALA A 156 5.68 -2.36 -13.37
CA ALA A 156 6.36 -1.07 -13.45
C ALA A 156 7.26 -0.81 -12.23
N LEU A 157 6.81 -1.16 -11.02
CA LEU A 157 7.64 -1.06 -9.81
C LEU A 157 8.84 -2.01 -9.83
N ARG A 158 8.70 -3.21 -10.38
CA ARG A 158 9.79 -4.17 -10.51
C ARG A 158 10.83 -3.67 -11.52
N ASP A 159 10.38 -3.26 -12.69
CA ASP A 159 11.26 -3.00 -13.82
C ASP A 159 11.86 -1.58 -13.76
N LYS A 160 11.05 -0.60 -13.36
CA LYS A 160 11.40 0.84 -13.38
C LYS A 160 11.51 1.43 -11.99
N GLY A 161 10.63 1.05 -11.06
CA GLY A 161 10.53 1.65 -9.73
C GLY A 161 9.89 3.03 -9.73
N VAL A 162 9.88 3.66 -8.56
CA VAL A 162 9.40 5.03 -8.36
C VAL A 162 10.27 5.79 -7.37
N THR A 163 10.28 7.11 -7.52
CA THR A 163 10.84 8.09 -6.59
C THR A 163 9.88 8.35 -5.43
N ASP A 164 10.30 9.20 -4.50
CA ASP A 164 9.47 9.68 -3.40
C ASP A 164 8.50 10.80 -3.83
N GLU A 165 7.47 11.04 -3.01
CA GLU A 165 6.44 12.05 -3.24
C GLU A 165 7.03 13.47 -3.36
N ALA A 166 8.11 13.76 -2.62
CA ALA A 166 8.77 15.08 -2.66
C ALA A 166 9.40 15.40 -4.02
N HIS A 167 9.88 14.39 -4.75
CA HIS A 167 10.48 14.56 -6.07
C HIS A 167 9.46 14.57 -7.21
N TYR A 168 8.25 14.07 -6.98
CA TYR A 168 7.14 14.24 -7.93
C TYR A 168 5.78 14.19 -7.22
N PRO A 169 5.30 15.32 -6.71
CA PRO A 169 4.08 15.38 -5.91
C PRO A 169 2.82 15.01 -6.69
N TYR A 170 1.86 14.41 -5.99
CA TYR A 170 0.55 14.09 -6.53
C TYR A 170 -0.37 15.31 -6.59
N THR A 171 -0.99 15.49 -7.75
CA THR A 171 -2.18 16.34 -7.89
C THR A 171 -3.29 15.58 -8.58
N ALA A 172 -4.53 15.85 -8.17
CA ALA A 172 -5.72 15.14 -8.66
C ALA A 172 -6.14 15.55 -10.10
N ALA A 173 -5.32 16.32 -10.82
CA ALA A 173 -5.69 17.01 -12.07
C ALA A 173 -5.15 16.33 -13.35
N ASP A 174 -4.94 15.01 -13.33
CA ASP A 174 -4.38 14.24 -14.46
C ASP A 174 -3.07 14.80 -15.01
N GLN A 175 -2.05 14.87 -14.14
CA GLN A 175 -0.75 15.45 -14.46
C GLN A 175 -0.14 14.80 -15.71
N ASN A 176 0.49 15.60 -16.55
CA ASN A 176 1.43 15.05 -17.53
C ASN A 176 2.71 14.61 -16.80
N CYS A 177 3.43 13.62 -17.31
CA CYS A 177 4.74 13.21 -16.77
C CYS A 177 5.81 14.29 -17.03
N SER A 178 5.59 15.48 -16.48
CA SER A 178 6.46 16.65 -16.56
C SER A 178 6.48 17.30 -15.18
N GLY A 179 7.64 17.79 -14.75
CA GLY A 179 7.78 18.36 -13.41
C GLY A 179 8.35 17.40 -12.36
N LEU A 180 8.98 16.28 -12.76
CA LEU A 180 9.88 15.58 -11.85
C LEU A 180 11.02 16.52 -11.44
N VAL A 181 11.26 16.62 -10.14
CA VAL A 181 12.32 17.45 -9.58
C VAL A 181 13.68 16.86 -9.96
N ALA A 182 14.62 17.72 -10.36
CA ALA A 182 15.96 17.28 -10.75
C ALA A 182 16.63 16.42 -9.66
N GLY A 183 17.21 15.30 -10.05
CA GLY A 183 17.88 14.37 -9.13
C GLY A 183 16.97 13.28 -8.56
N TRP A 184 15.68 13.24 -8.95
CA TRP A 184 14.74 12.16 -8.60
C TRP A 184 15.30 10.76 -8.91
N GLU A 185 16.15 10.64 -9.93
CA GLU A 185 16.77 9.38 -10.35
C GLU A 185 17.59 8.73 -9.21
N ASN A 186 18.07 9.53 -8.27
CA ASN A 186 18.84 9.07 -7.11
C ASN A 186 17.96 8.49 -5.99
N PHE A 187 16.64 8.64 -6.06
CA PHE A 187 15.68 8.26 -5.03
C PHE A 187 14.71 7.17 -5.49
N VAL A 188 15.00 6.52 -6.62
CA VAL A 188 14.17 5.46 -7.17
C VAL A 188 14.34 4.17 -6.38
N LEU A 189 13.23 3.63 -5.86
CA LEU A 189 13.15 2.29 -5.28
C LEU A 189 12.31 1.37 -6.15
N LYS A 190 12.75 0.11 -6.22
CA LYS A 190 12.10 -0.97 -6.97
C LYS A 190 11.60 -2.05 -6.04
N ILE A 191 10.76 -2.94 -6.55
CA ILE A 191 10.45 -4.22 -5.89
C ILE A 191 11.23 -5.35 -6.57
N SER A 192 11.57 -6.41 -5.83
CA SER A 192 12.26 -7.56 -6.43
C SER A 192 11.33 -8.39 -7.30
N THR A 193 10.15 -8.68 -6.74
CA THR A 193 9.07 -9.46 -7.31
C THR A 193 7.83 -9.27 -6.44
N TYR A 194 6.72 -9.83 -6.87
CA TYR A 194 5.47 -9.92 -6.12
C TYR A 194 4.86 -11.31 -6.29
N ASP A 195 4.07 -11.73 -5.30
CA ASP A 195 3.32 -12.99 -5.32
C ASP A 195 1.87 -12.73 -5.74
N THR A 196 1.30 -13.63 -6.54
CA THR A 196 -0.13 -13.63 -6.87
C THR A 196 -0.87 -14.51 -5.86
N LEU A 197 -1.74 -13.88 -5.06
CA LEU A 197 -2.45 -14.49 -3.92
C LEU A 197 -3.96 -14.64 -4.17
N SER A 198 -4.42 -14.25 -5.37
CA SER A 198 -5.83 -14.18 -5.75
C SER A 198 -6.58 -15.49 -5.52
N ASN A 199 -7.85 -15.39 -5.13
CA ASN A 199 -8.75 -16.53 -4.85
C ASN A 199 -8.27 -17.47 -3.74
N ASN A 200 -7.30 -17.06 -2.92
CA ASN A 200 -6.79 -17.86 -1.82
C ASN A 200 -6.65 -17.01 -0.55
N ALA A 201 -7.75 -16.86 0.19
CA ALA A 201 -7.77 -16.12 1.45
C ALA A 201 -6.76 -16.67 2.49
N GLY A 202 -6.46 -17.98 2.46
CA GLY A 202 -5.44 -18.58 3.31
C GLY A 202 -4.04 -18.06 3.01
N ALA A 203 -3.65 -18.09 1.73
CA ALA A 203 -2.36 -17.54 1.27
C ALA A 203 -2.28 -16.02 1.48
N MET A 204 -3.37 -15.29 1.26
CA MET A 204 -3.45 -13.86 1.58
C MET A 204 -3.15 -13.60 3.06
N LYS A 205 -3.76 -14.36 3.98
CA LYS A 205 -3.52 -14.23 5.42
C LYS A 205 -2.10 -14.59 5.81
N GLU A 206 -1.56 -15.67 5.26
CA GLU A 206 -0.19 -16.11 5.49
C GLU A 206 0.82 -15.04 5.04
N PHE A 207 0.61 -14.47 3.85
CA PHE A 207 1.44 -13.38 3.35
C PHE A 207 1.32 -12.13 4.24
N ILE A 208 0.09 -11.74 4.62
CA ILE A 208 -0.12 -10.62 5.53
C ILE A 208 0.59 -10.86 6.86
N ALA A 209 0.53 -12.08 7.40
CA ALA A 209 1.16 -12.43 8.67
C ALA A 209 2.69 -12.35 8.66
N THR A 210 3.30 -12.67 7.51
CA THR A 210 4.75 -12.89 7.42
C THR A 210 5.49 -11.74 6.74
N ASN A 211 4.87 -11.10 5.75
CA ASN A 211 5.52 -10.14 4.87
C ASN A 211 4.92 -8.74 4.95
N GLY A 212 3.64 -8.59 5.29
CA GLY A 212 3.01 -7.28 5.43
C GLY A 212 1.75 -7.11 4.59
N PRO A 213 1.18 -5.90 4.57
CA PRO A 213 -0.02 -5.56 3.80
C PRO A 213 0.08 -5.91 2.30
N ILE A 214 -1.05 -6.24 1.69
CA ILE A 214 -1.16 -6.68 0.29
C ILE A 214 -2.05 -5.75 -0.52
N VAL A 215 -1.82 -5.73 -1.83
CA VAL A 215 -2.69 -5.06 -2.80
C VAL A 215 -3.94 -5.92 -3.02
N ALA A 216 -5.12 -5.30 -3.09
CA ALA A 216 -6.34 -5.97 -3.49
C ALA A 216 -7.28 -5.02 -4.24
N CYS A 217 -8.07 -5.54 -5.16
CA CYS A 217 -9.16 -4.79 -5.77
C CYS A 217 -10.53 -5.32 -5.33
N LEU A 218 -11.55 -4.48 -5.44
CA LEU A 218 -12.94 -4.81 -5.16
C LEU A 218 -13.86 -4.11 -6.16
N TYR A 219 -15.04 -4.70 -6.35
CA TYR A 219 -16.16 -4.02 -6.97
C TYR A 219 -16.78 -3.05 -5.96
N VAL A 220 -16.98 -1.81 -6.38
CA VAL A 220 -17.63 -0.78 -5.58
C VAL A 220 -19.08 -0.67 -6.02
N TYR A 221 -19.99 -0.68 -5.06
CA TYR A 221 -21.41 -0.43 -5.23
C TYR A 221 -21.77 0.94 -4.67
N ASN A 222 -22.89 1.52 -5.11
CA ASN A 222 -23.24 2.89 -4.72
C ASN A 222 -23.44 3.07 -3.19
N ASP A 223 -23.88 2.04 -2.46
CA ASP A 223 -24.02 2.08 -1.00
C ASP A 223 -22.67 2.22 -0.26
N PHE A 224 -21.58 1.75 -0.85
CA PHE A 224 -20.23 1.84 -0.26
C PHE A 224 -19.73 3.28 -0.10
N PHE A 225 -20.19 4.22 -0.94
CA PHE A 225 -19.83 5.63 -0.80
C PHE A 225 -20.28 6.23 0.53
N ASN A 226 -21.32 5.66 1.14
CA ASN A 226 -21.87 6.08 2.43
C ASN A 226 -21.31 5.30 3.63
N TYR A 227 -20.37 4.38 3.44
CA TYR A 227 -19.78 3.62 4.55
C TYR A 227 -19.10 4.53 5.58
N THR A 228 -19.51 4.41 6.85
CA THR A 228 -18.89 5.13 7.99
C THR A 228 -18.27 4.19 9.02
N GLY A 229 -18.66 2.90 9.05
CA GLY A 229 -18.05 1.93 9.96
C GLY A 229 -18.77 0.58 10.00
N GLY A 230 -18.14 -0.39 10.67
CA GLY A 230 -18.64 -1.77 10.78
C GLY A 230 -18.05 -2.71 9.73
N VAL A 231 -18.65 -3.88 9.53
CA VAL A 231 -18.17 -4.86 8.54
C VAL A 231 -19.04 -4.78 7.30
N TYR A 232 -18.52 -4.14 6.25
CA TYR A 232 -19.25 -3.94 5.02
C TYR A 232 -19.64 -5.25 4.37
N ARG A 233 -20.92 -5.31 3.96
CA ARG A 233 -21.52 -6.30 3.07
C ARG A 233 -22.43 -5.51 2.14
N HIS A 234 -22.34 -5.75 0.85
CA HIS A 234 -23.20 -5.06 -0.10
C HIS A 234 -24.67 -5.39 0.18
N VAL A 235 -25.53 -4.37 0.24
CA VAL A 235 -26.96 -4.52 0.52
C VAL A 235 -27.81 -3.90 -0.59
N SER A 236 -27.39 -2.78 -1.18
CA SER A 236 -28.22 -2.09 -2.18
C SER A 236 -27.43 -1.18 -3.10
N GLY A 237 -28.06 -0.76 -4.20
CA GLY A 237 -27.46 0.17 -5.15
C GLY A 237 -26.63 -0.54 -6.22
N ALA A 238 -26.67 0.00 -7.43
CA ALA A 238 -25.99 -0.62 -8.57
C ALA A 238 -24.46 -0.62 -8.41
N LEU A 239 -23.83 -1.57 -9.11
CA LEU A 239 -22.40 -1.60 -9.37
C LEU A 239 -21.94 -0.24 -9.93
N ALA A 240 -21.02 0.39 -9.22
CA ALA A 240 -20.46 1.68 -9.60
C ALA A 240 -19.19 1.52 -10.44
N GLY A 241 -18.35 0.53 -10.16
CA GLY A 241 -17.07 0.33 -10.86
C GLY A 241 -16.06 -0.50 -10.06
N GLY A 242 -14.81 -0.52 -10.52
CA GLY A 242 -13.71 -1.23 -9.85
C GLY A 242 -12.77 -0.30 -9.10
N HIS A 243 -12.26 -0.75 -7.95
CA HIS A 243 -11.39 0.06 -7.09
C HIS A 243 -10.24 -0.78 -6.51
N CYS A 244 -9.09 -0.15 -6.26
CA CYS A 244 -7.90 -0.80 -5.69
C CYS A 244 -7.55 -0.20 -4.32
N VAL A 245 -7.20 -1.06 -3.38
CA VAL A 245 -6.94 -0.74 -1.97
C VAL A 245 -5.76 -1.56 -1.45
N CYS A 246 -5.35 -1.30 -0.21
CA CYS A 246 -4.33 -2.10 0.48
C CYS A 246 -4.96 -2.81 1.70
N ILE A 247 -4.96 -4.14 1.72
CA ILE A 247 -5.40 -4.93 2.88
C ILE A 247 -4.27 -4.92 3.90
N VAL A 248 -4.52 -4.31 5.06
CA VAL A 248 -3.55 -4.09 6.14
C VAL A 248 -3.72 -5.05 7.31
N GLY A 249 -4.76 -5.88 7.28
CA GLY A 249 -5.08 -6.76 8.38
C GLY A 249 -6.37 -7.52 8.17
N TYR A 250 -6.76 -8.30 9.17
CA TYR A 250 -7.93 -9.16 9.14
C TYR A 250 -8.33 -9.60 10.56
N ASN A 251 -9.55 -10.14 10.70
CA ASN A 251 -10.02 -10.74 11.94
C ASN A 251 -10.99 -11.88 11.63
N ASP A 252 -10.65 -13.10 12.05
CA ASP A 252 -11.44 -14.30 11.79
C ASP A 252 -12.72 -14.36 12.62
N ALA A 253 -12.67 -13.90 13.88
CA ALA A 253 -13.85 -13.90 14.76
C ALA A 253 -14.96 -13.00 14.20
N GLY A 254 -14.59 -11.89 13.54
CA GLY A 254 -15.52 -11.03 12.81
C GLY A 254 -15.71 -11.39 11.33
N GLY A 255 -14.86 -12.28 10.79
CA GLY A 255 -14.88 -12.72 9.39
C GLY A 255 -14.62 -11.59 8.38
N TYR A 256 -13.63 -10.74 8.61
CA TYR A 256 -13.39 -9.55 7.77
C TYR A 256 -11.92 -9.23 7.48
N TRP A 257 -11.71 -8.55 6.36
CA TRP A 257 -10.47 -7.84 6.02
C TRP A 257 -10.51 -6.41 6.57
N ILE A 258 -9.35 -5.87 6.91
CA ILE A 258 -9.14 -4.44 7.22
C ILE A 258 -8.36 -3.85 6.05
N ALA A 259 -8.90 -2.81 5.40
CA ALA A 259 -8.27 -2.21 4.24
C ALA A 259 -8.09 -0.70 4.41
N LYS A 260 -6.93 -0.22 3.95
CA LYS A 260 -6.60 1.20 3.77
C LYS A 260 -7.13 1.65 2.42
N ASN A 261 -7.96 2.70 2.42
CA ASN A 261 -8.47 3.33 1.22
C ASN A 261 -7.68 4.62 0.86
N SER A 262 -7.96 5.20 -0.29
CA SER A 262 -7.31 6.38 -0.86
C SER A 262 -8.29 7.53 -1.13
N TRP A 263 -9.38 7.61 -0.37
CA TRP A 263 -10.40 8.67 -0.50
C TRP A 263 -10.32 9.73 0.61
N GLY A 264 -9.18 9.81 1.29
CA GLY A 264 -8.97 10.71 2.42
C GLY A 264 -9.59 10.22 3.73
N THR A 265 -9.28 10.93 4.82
CA THR A 265 -9.71 10.56 6.18
C THR A 265 -11.16 10.93 6.49
N GLY A 266 -11.82 11.73 5.64
CA GLY A 266 -13.24 12.08 5.77
C GLY A 266 -14.21 10.99 5.30
N TRP A 267 -13.69 9.85 4.84
CA TRP A 267 -14.46 8.70 4.40
C TRP A 267 -14.18 7.48 5.30
N GLY A 268 -15.21 6.67 5.57
CA GLY A 268 -15.09 5.44 6.35
C GLY A 268 -14.54 5.64 7.77
N GLU A 269 -13.77 4.67 8.23
CA GLU A 269 -13.15 4.65 9.55
C GLU A 269 -11.82 5.40 9.52
N ALA A 270 -11.89 6.72 9.36
CA ALA A 270 -10.73 7.60 9.14
C ALA A 270 -9.87 7.19 7.92
N GLY A 271 -10.53 6.82 6.83
CA GLY A 271 -9.91 6.38 5.57
C GLY A 271 -9.67 4.87 5.47
N PHE A 272 -10.07 4.11 6.49
CA PHE A 272 -10.07 2.65 6.48
C PHE A 272 -11.48 2.10 6.36
N PHE A 273 -11.59 0.82 6.04
CA PHE A 273 -12.84 0.09 6.13
C PHE A 273 -12.61 -1.37 6.50
N ARG A 274 -13.66 -2.01 6.98
CA ARG A 274 -13.70 -3.46 7.15
C ARG A 274 -14.72 -4.03 6.20
N ILE A 275 -14.39 -5.15 5.56
CA ILE A 275 -15.25 -5.82 4.58
C ILE A 275 -15.24 -7.32 4.84
N ALA A 276 -16.41 -7.95 4.83
CA ALA A 276 -16.49 -9.37 5.12
C ALA A 276 -15.76 -10.21 4.07
N TYR A 277 -15.26 -11.39 4.48
CA TYR A 277 -14.62 -12.33 3.55
C TYR A 277 -15.59 -12.76 2.45
N GLY A 278 -15.10 -12.73 1.21
CA GLY A 278 -15.85 -13.12 0.02
C GLY A 278 -16.85 -12.07 -0.48
N GLU A 279 -16.83 -10.84 0.07
CA GLU A 279 -17.68 -9.75 -0.42
C GLU A 279 -17.03 -8.97 -1.56
N CYS A 280 -17.86 -8.46 -2.47
CA CYS A 280 -17.47 -7.50 -3.51
C CYS A 280 -16.26 -7.93 -4.36
N GLY A 281 -15.99 -9.22 -4.47
CA GLY A 281 -14.84 -9.76 -5.19
C GLY A 281 -13.49 -9.37 -4.57
N ILE A 282 -13.43 -8.90 -3.32
CA ILE A 282 -12.16 -8.51 -2.71
C ILE A 282 -11.25 -9.72 -2.55
N GLY A 283 -10.08 -9.65 -3.18
CA GLY A 283 -9.12 -10.75 -3.24
C GLY A 283 -9.31 -11.72 -4.41
N SER A 284 -10.29 -11.48 -5.29
CA SER A 284 -10.49 -12.24 -6.54
C SER A 284 -10.50 -11.34 -7.77
N TYR A 285 -11.36 -10.30 -7.77
CA TYR A 285 -11.41 -9.30 -8.82
C TYR A 285 -10.16 -8.41 -8.80
N GLY A 286 -9.60 -8.12 -9.99
CA GLY A 286 -8.34 -7.38 -10.15
C GLY A 286 -7.09 -8.11 -9.60
N GLY A 287 -7.29 -9.12 -8.75
CA GLY A 287 -6.28 -9.92 -8.10
C GLY A 287 -5.93 -9.43 -6.68
N ALA A 288 -5.17 -10.26 -5.97
CA ALA A 288 -4.50 -9.92 -4.73
C ALA A 288 -3.00 -10.16 -4.89
N TYR A 289 -2.18 -9.21 -4.47
CA TYR A 289 -0.73 -9.28 -4.69
C TYR A 289 0.07 -8.89 -3.47
N GLY A 290 1.07 -9.70 -3.14
CA GLY A 290 2.01 -9.43 -2.06
C GLY A 290 3.34 -8.94 -2.58
N VAL A 291 3.79 -7.75 -2.17
CA VAL A 291 5.15 -7.27 -2.50
C VAL A 291 6.17 -8.02 -1.65
N THR A 292 6.99 -8.86 -2.28
CA THR A 292 7.91 -9.77 -1.54
C THR A 292 9.06 -9.00 -0.88
N ARG A 293 9.70 -8.10 -1.63
CA ARG A 293 10.84 -7.30 -1.15
C ARG A 293 10.95 -5.97 -1.86
N VAL A 294 11.30 -4.93 -1.10
CA VAL A 294 11.68 -3.62 -1.65
C VAL A 294 13.20 -3.58 -1.78
N LEU A 295 13.69 -3.29 -2.99
CA LEU A 295 15.11 -3.22 -3.33
C LEU A 295 15.65 -1.84 -2.96
N GLU A 296 16.46 -1.80 -1.92
CA GLU A 296 17.16 -0.61 -1.45
C GLU A 296 18.60 -0.58 -1.98
N SER A 297 18.75 -0.44 -3.30
CA SER A 297 20.07 -0.34 -3.94
C SER A 297 20.28 1.06 -4.53
N GLY A 298 21.43 1.67 -4.26
CA GLY A 298 21.76 3.01 -4.71
C GLY A 298 22.63 3.79 -3.73
N TRP A 299 23.02 4.99 -4.16
CA TRP A 299 23.81 5.90 -3.35
C TRP A 299 22.93 6.72 -2.38
N LEU A 300 23.30 6.68 -1.10
CA LEU A 300 22.80 7.55 -0.06
C LEU A 300 23.78 8.72 0.11
N TYR A 301 23.44 9.88 -0.45
CA TYR A 301 24.31 11.04 -0.40
C TYR A 301 24.14 11.87 0.87
N SER A 302 25.25 12.46 1.32
CA SER A 302 25.34 13.48 2.37
C SER A 302 24.65 13.10 3.69
N LYS A 303 24.80 11.84 4.12
CA LYS A 303 24.18 11.34 5.36
C LYS A 303 25.08 11.59 6.56
N LYS A 304 24.48 11.91 7.71
CA LYS A 304 25.19 11.94 8.99
C LYS A 304 25.11 10.59 9.68
N VAL A 305 26.21 10.19 10.28
CA VAL A 305 26.29 9.00 11.13
C VAL A 305 25.83 9.36 12.54
N ILE A 306 24.64 8.93 12.91
CA ILE A 306 24.05 9.19 14.24
C ILE A 306 24.47 8.09 15.21
N GLY A 307 24.47 6.84 14.76
CA GLY A 307 24.71 5.65 15.59
C GLY A 307 25.62 4.65 14.90
N LEU A 308 26.40 3.93 15.70
CA LEU A 308 27.16 2.77 15.27
C LEU A 308 26.97 1.69 16.31
N TRP A 309 26.80 0.46 15.86
CA TRP A 309 26.68 -0.69 16.72
C TRP A 309 27.37 -1.88 16.07
N ALA A 310 28.12 -2.64 16.85
CA ALA A 310 28.70 -3.91 16.47
C ALA A 310 28.77 -4.81 17.71
N ASN A 311 28.82 -6.11 17.51
CA ASN A 311 29.07 -7.06 18.61
C ASN A 311 30.22 -8.02 18.26
N ASN A 312 30.52 -8.94 19.17
CA ASN A 312 31.60 -9.93 19.00
C ASN A 312 31.23 -11.07 18.04
N ALA A 313 30.03 -11.05 17.44
CA ALA A 313 29.69 -12.00 16.39
C ALA A 313 30.29 -11.51 15.06
N ASP A 314 30.86 -12.44 14.29
CA ASP A 314 31.57 -12.11 13.06
C ASP A 314 30.71 -11.25 12.13
N ARG A 315 31.26 -10.08 11.77
CA ARG A 315 30.73 -9.20 10.71
C ARG A 315 29.29 -8.75 10.94
N ASN A 316 28.93 -8.56 12.20
CA ASN A 316 27.65 -8.01 12.61
C ASN A 316 27.80 -6.56 13.06
N ALA A 317 27.89 -5.68 12.06
CA ALA A 317 28.07 -4.26 12.24
C ALA A 317 26.95 -3.46 11.57
N TRP A 318 26.53 -2.38 12.22
CA TRP A 318 25.38 -1.59 11.82
C TRP A 318 25.65 -0.10 11.99
N VAL A 319 25.10 0.70 11.08
CA VAL A 319 25.15 2.16 11.08
C VAL A 319 23.74 2.72 11.13
N TYR A 320 23.52 3.75 11.95
CA TYR A 320 22.27 4.48 12.00
C TYR A 320 22.47 5.86 11.36
N LEU A 321 21.70 6.13 10.30
CA LEU A 321 21.91 7.29 9.42
C LEU A 321 20.78 8.33 9.56
N SER A 322 21.13 9.60 9.40
CA SER A 322 20.15 10.68 9.24
C SER A 322 19.40 10.56 7.91
N GLY A 323 18.20 11.11 7.81
CA GLY A 323 17.46 11.28 6.56
C GLY A 323 16.83 12.67 6.45
N SER A 324 16.31 12.99 5.27
CA SER A 324 15.73 14.30 4.93
C SER A 324 14.43 14.60 5.68
N GLU A 325 13.66 13.57 6.02
CA GLU A 325 12.36 13.68 6.72
C GLU A 325 12.28 12.75 7.94
N GLY A 326 13.41 12.63 8.66
CA GLY A 326 13.57 11.71 9.78
C GLY A 326 14.75 10.77 9.55
N ASN A 327 15.11 9.97 10.54
CA ASN A 327 16.28 9.10 10.44
C ASN A 327 15.99 7.91 9.50
N LEU A 328 16.96 7.57 8.64
CA LEU A 328 16.85 6.41 7.73
C LEU A 328 16.83 5.07 8.47
N GLY A 329 17.21 5.08 9.75
CA GLY A 329 17.26 3.90 10.61
C GLY A 329 18.60 3.17 10.55
N TRP A 330 18.62 1.96 11.09
CA TRP A 330 19.78 1.08 11.05
C TRP A 330 19.98 0.48 9.65
N ARG A 331 21.24 0.37 9.22
CA ARG A 331 21.70 -0.35 8.03
C ARG A 331 22.83 -1.26 8.41
N ARG A 332 22.80 -2.49 7.90
CA ARG A 332 23.88 -3.44 8.10
C ARG A 332 25.06 -3.06 7.21
N LEU A 333 26.28 -3.20 7.70
CA LEU A 333 27.49 -3.07 6.89
C LEU A 333 27.80 -4.37 6.15
N ALA A 334 28.52 -4.28 5.04
CA ALA A 334 28.99 -5.43 4.29
C ALA A 334 29.71 -6.41 5.20
N TYR A 335 29.47 -7.70 4.95
CA TYR A 335 29.93 -8.82 5.76
C TYR A 335 30.74 -9.84 4.93
N ASP A 336 31.19 -9.42 3.75
CA ASP A 336 31.92 -10.30 2.83
C ASP A 336 33.37 -10.52 3.29
N SER A 337 33.97 -9.54 3.97
CA SER A 337 35.36 -9.55 4.43
C SER A 337 35.53 -8.77 5.72
N ASP A 338 36.26 -9.32 6.69
CA ASP A 338 36.55 -8.66 7.97
C ASP A 338 37.26 -7.32 7.77
N ASN A 339 38.19 -7.26 6.81
CA ASN A 339 38.91 -6.03 6.48
C ASN A 339 37.96 -4.95 5.95
N VAL A 340 37.00 -5.32 5.10
CA VAL A 340 36.01 -4.38 4.56
C VAL A 340 35.10 -3.88 5.68
N THR A 341 34.58 -4.78 6.52
CA THR A 341 33.71 -4.38 7.65
C THR A 341 34.44 -3.46 8.63
N LEU A 342 35.69 -3.76 8.99
CA LEU A 342 36.50 -2.97 9.91
C LEU A 342 36.89 -1.61 9.33
N ASP A 343 37.25 -1.55 8.05
CA ASP A 343 37.55 -0.29 7.37
C ASP A 343 36.33 0.63 7.34
N MET A 344 35.17 0.08 6.94
CA MET A 344 33.90 0.82 6.95
C MET A 344 33.54 1.35 8.34
N LEU A 345 33.69 0.52 9.39
CA LEU A 345 33.45 0.94 10.78
C LEU A 345 34.38 2.09 11.18
N THR A 346 35.66 2.01 10.81
CA THR A 346 36.66 3.04 11.13
C THR A 346 36.37 4.36 10.42
N GLN A 347 35.99 4.29 9.14
CA GLN A 347 35.56 5.45 8.37
C GLN A 347 34.33 6.10 8.99
N LEU A 348 33.31 5.31 9.33
CA LEU A 348 32.08 5.81 9.93
C LEU A 348 32.28 6.35 11.34
N SER A 349 33.14 5.73 12.16
CA SER A 349 33.44 6.22 13.50
C SER A 349 34.15 7.58 13.43
N THR A 350 35.05 7.74 12.47
CA THR A 350 35.75 9.00 12.20
C THR A 350 34.74 10.05 11.72
N ALA A 351 33.92 9.74 10.73
CA ALA A 351 32.90 10.64 10.23
C ALA A 351 31.93 11.09 11.34
N LYS A 352 31.49 10.17 12.21
CA LYS A 352 30.67 10.49 13.38
C LYS A 352 31.39 11.42 14.36
N ALA A 353 32.63 11.10 14.74
CA ALA A 353 33.41 11.88 15.71
C ALA A 353 33.63 13.33 15.25
N PHE A 354 33.82 13.53 13.95
CA PHE A 354 34.00 14.85 13.35
C PHE A 354 32.72 15.46 12.75
N ASN A 355 31.57 14.82 12.94
CA ASN A 355 30.27 15.24 12.38
C ASN A 355 30.35 15.53 10.85
N ARG A 356 31.12 14.71 10.12
CA ARG A 356 31.28 14.80 8.66
C ARG A 356 30.18 14.01 7.96
N PRO A 357 29.63 14.54 6.86
CA PRO A 357 28.71 13.78 6.04
C PRO A 357 29.45 12.65 5.30
N VAL A 358 28.72 11.57 5.01
CA VAL A 358 29.18 10.42 4.24
C VAL A 358 28.24 10.15 3.07
N ASN A 359 28.82 9.75 1.96
CA ASN A 359 28.11 9.09 0.87
C ASN A 359 28.26 7.59 1.06
N LEU A 360 27.15 6.85 1.01
CA LEU A 360 27.18 5.40 1.17
C LEU A 360 26.49 4.74 -0.01
N TYR A 361 27.13 3.74 -0.63
CA TYR A 361 26.43 2.86 -1.54
C TYR A 361 25.79 1.76 -0.73
N GLN A 362 24.46 1.64 -0.81
CA GLN A 362 23.76 0.47 -0.34
C GLN A 362 23.42 -0.44 -1.52
N ASP A 363 23.58 -1.74 -1.31
CA ASP A 363 22.97 -2.75 -2.15
C ASP A 363 21.99 -3.53 -1.29
N ASN A 364 20.71 -3.49 -1.65
CA ASN A 364 19.69 -4.30 -1.01
C ASN A 364 19.52 -4.07 0.50
N GLY A 365 19.82 -2.84 0.97
CA GLY A 365 19.77 -2.44 2.37
C GLY A 365 21.04 -2.73 3.17
N VAL A 366 22.07 -3.29 2.52
CA VAL A 366 23.40 -3.50 3.09
C VAL A 366 24.33 -2.42 2.54
N ILE A 367 25.02 -1.69 3.42
CA ILE A 367 26.05 -0.75 2.98
C ILE A 367 27.23 -1.55 2.42
N ARG A 368 27.65 -1.25 1.20
CA ARG A 368 28.77 -1.91 0.52
C ARG A 368 29.98 -0.98 0.35
N GLU A 369 29.74 0.31 0.19
CA GLU A 369 30.80 1.30 -0.03
C GLU A 369 30.54 2.58 0.78
N ILE A 370 31.61 3.26 1.17
CA ILE A 370 31.57 4.49 1.96
C ILE A 370 32.60 5.47 1.43
N TYR A 371 32.18 6.71 1.27
CA TYR A 371 33.03 7.85 0.92
C TYR A 371 32.75 8.98 1.92
N ILE A 372 33.77 9.39 2.67
CA ILE A 372 33.67 10.53 3.60
C ILE A 372 33.87 11.83 2.80
N LEU A 373 32.99 12.80 3.01
CA LEU A 373 33.06 14.13 2.40
C LEU A 373 33.92 15.12 3.21
#